data_AF-A0A924KQN7-F1
#
_entry.id   AF-A0A924KQN7-F1
#
_cell.length_a   1.000
_cell.length_b   1.000
_cell.length_c   1.000
_cell.angle_alpha   90.00
_cell.angle_beta   90.00
_cell.angle_gamma   90.00
#
_symmetry.space_group_name_H-M   'P 1'
#
loop_
_entity.id
_entity.type
_entity.pdbx_description
1 polymer ?
#
loop_
_entity_poly.entity_id
_entity_poly.type
_entity_poly.pdbx_seq_one_letter_code
_entity_poly.pdbx_strand_id
1 'polypeptide(L)'
;MRWLADVEEHDYPAAESYLSIIYPDSHVSDLVDRLRLTGVIEFKAKDIFRASGLSLLGVSNSHVEADREKIIKGLKLSPLMLVRDVANGKVVIADGYHRLCAIYGFAEDALIPCKIV
;
A
#
# COMPACT_ATOMS: atom_id res chain seq x y z
N MET A 1 2.45 -14.68 7.05
CA MET A 1 2.34 -13.88 5.79
C MET A 1 3.66 -13.99 5.05
N ARG A 2 3.62 -14.00 3.71
CA ARG A 2 4.83 -14.00 2.88
C ARG A 2 4.79 -12.79 1.96
N TRP A 3 5.94 -12.19 1.73
CA TRP A 3 6.09 -10.99 0.91
C TRP A 3 6.95 -11.27 -0.30
N LEU A 4 6.67 -10.59 -1.40
CA LEU A 4 7.64 -10.42 -2.48
C LEU A 4 8.79 -9.53 -1.99
N ALA A 5 9.96 -9.68 -2.61
CA ALA A 5 11.12 -8.88 -2.27
C ALA A 5 10.97 -7.42 -2.73
N ASP A 6 10.14 -7.20 -3.76
CA ASP A 6 9.82 -5.88 -4.28
C ASP A 6 8.37 -5.85 -4.79
N VAL A 7 7.87 -4.63 -5.06
CA VAL A 7 6.56 -4.31 -5.64
C VAL A 7 6.44 -4.90 -7.05
N GLU A 8 5.27 -5.45 -7.38
CA GLU A 8 4.99 -5.98 -8.71
C GLU A 8 4.88 -4.86 -9.76
N GLU A 9 5.35 -5.12 -10.99
CA GLU A 9 5.40 -4.09 -12.04
C GLU A 9 4.04 -3.49 -12.37
N HIS A 10 2.96 -4.26 -12.22
CA HIS A 10 1.60 -3.79 -12.49
C HIS A 10 1.02 -2.89 -11.38
N ASP A 11 1.62 -2.87 -10.19
CA ASP A 11 1.20 -1.98 -9.10
C ASP A 11 1.61 -0.52 -9.37
N TYR A 12 2.69 -0.28 -10.13
CA TYR A 12 3.12 1.08 -10.45
C TYR A 12 2.11 1.85 -11.32
N PRO A 13 1.58 1.31 -12.43
CA PRO A 13 0.49 1.97 -13.17
C PRO A 13 -0.79 2.14 -12.34
N ALA A 14 -1.09 1.24 -11.40
CA ALA A 14 -2.25 1.38 -10.50
C ALA A 14 -2.06 2.56 -9.54
N ALA A 15 -0.87 2.67 -8.94
CA ALA A 15 -0.49 3.81 -8.10
C ALA A 15 -0.49 5.13 -8.87
N GLU A 16 0.06 5.15 -10.09
CA GLU A 16 0.04 6.31 -10.99
C GLU A 16 -1.39 6.78 -11.25
N SER A 17 -2.27 5.86 -11.62
CA SER A 17 -3.68 6.17 -11.90
C SER A 17 -4.43 6.74 -10.70
N TYR A 18 -4.08 6.35 -9.47
CA TYR A 18 -4.69 6.90 -8.27
C TYR A 18 -4.08 8.25 -7.88
N LEU A 19 -2.75 8.38 -7.96
CA LEU A 19 -2.05 9.61 -7.63
C LEU A 19 -2.41 10.78 -8.55
N SER A 20 -2.75 10.52 -9.83
CA SER A 20 -3.23 11.54 -10.77
C SER A 20 -4.59 12.16 -10.41
N ILE A 21 -5.34 11.54 -9.49
CA ILE A 21 -6.54 12.15 -8.91
C ILE A 21 -6.16 13.28 -7.94
N ILE A 22 -4.99 13.18 -7.30
CA ILE A 22 -4.56 14.04 -6.19
C ILE A 22 -3.57 15.10 -6.65
N TYR A 23 -2.63 14.72 -7.52
CA TYR A 23 -1.51 15.54 -7.95
C TYR A 23 -1.50 15.75 -9.47
N PRO A 24 -0.92 16.87 -9.97
CA PRO A 24 -0.71 17.06 -11.41
C PRO A 24 0.23 16.00 -12.00
N ASP A 25 0.03 15.64 -13.26
CA ASP A 25 0.76 14.59 -13.98
C ASP A 25 2.29 14.67 -13.83
N SER A 26 2.87 15.87 -13.89
CA SER A 26 4.32 16.06 -13.75
C SER A 26 4.84 15.64 -12.37
N HIS A 27 4.05 15.85 -11.31
CA HIS A 27 4.38 15.44 -9.96
C HIS A 27 4.14 13.93 -9.78
N VAL A 28 3.09 13.39 -10.39
CA VAL A 28 2.82 11.94 -10.36
C VAL A 28 3.97 11.16 -10.99
N SER A 29 4.46 11.59 -12.16
CA SER A 29 5.60 10.95 -12.82
C SER A 29 6.83 10.91 -11.91
N ASP A 30 7.19 12.04 -11.27
CA ASP A 30 8.31 12.10 -10.32
C ASP A 30 8.10 11.16 -9.12
N LEU A 31 6.90 11.13 -8.54
CA LEU A 31 6.58 10.25 -7.42
C LEU A 31 6.72 8.77 -7.79
N VAL A 32 6.22 8.37 -8.96
CA VAL A 32 6.29 6.99 -9.45
C VAL A 32 7.74 6.59 -9.76
N ASP A 33 8.51 7.47 -10.42
CA ASP A 33 9.93 7.22 -10.70
C ASP A 33 10.74 7.08 -9.40
N ARG A 34 10.50 7.94 -8.42
CA ARG A 34 11.12 7.82 -7.10
C ARG A 34 10.69 6.55 -6.38
N LEU A 35 9.42 6.15 -6.46
CA LEU A 35 8.94 4.91 -5.89
C LEU A 35 9.68 3.72 -6.51
N ARG A 36 9.88 3.68 -7.83
CA ARG A 36 10.63 2.61 -8.49
C ARG A 36 12.06 2.46 -7.94
N LEU A 37 12.72 3.58 -7.69
CA LEU A 37 14.11 3.62 -7.19
C LEU A 37 14.24 3.40 -5.67
N THR A 38 13.14 3.53 -4.93
CA THR A 38 13.15 3.43 -3.46
C THR A 38 13.25 1.97 -3.02
N GLY A 39 14.06 1.73 -2.00
CA GLY A 39 14.15 0.42 -1.35
C GLY A 39 12.93 0.11 -0.49
N VAL A 40 12.62 -1.17 -0.34
CA VAL A 40 11.51 -1.61 0.53
C VAL A 40 11.90 -1.45 2.00
N ILE A 41 11.05 -0.82 2.78
CA ILE A 41 11.14 -0.69 4.25
C ILE A 41 9.84 -1.15 4.91
N GLU A 42 9.81 -1.24 6.24
CA GLU A 42 8.66 -1.77 6.97
C GLU A 42 8.07 -0.79 7.98
N PHE A 43 6.73 -0.75 8.04
CA PHE A 43 5.97 -0.09 9.12
C PHE A 43 4.87 -1.01 9.64
N LYS A 44 4.36 -0.75 10.84
CA LYS A 44 3.21 -1.50 11.37
C LYS A 44 1.93 -1.12 10.63
N ALA A 45 1.06 -2.11 10.40
CA ALA A 45 -0.21 -1.90 9.72
C ALA A 45 -1.06 -0.81 10.40
N LYS A 46 -1.19 -0.85 11.74
CA LYS A 46 -1.92 0.17 12.51
C LYS A 46 -1.35 1.59 12.35
N ASP A 47 -0.04 1.73 12.21
CA ASP A 47 0.59 3.04 12.07
C ASP A 47 0.39 3.60 10.65
N ILE A 48 0.37 2.75 9.62
CA ILE A 48 0.00 3.14 8.25
C ILE A 48 -1.46 3.63 8.20
N PHE A 49 -2.40 2.94 8.86
CA PHE A 49 -3.78 3.41 8.96
C PHE A 49 -3.88 4.75 9.69
N ARG A 50 -3.21 4.89 10.83
CA ARG A 50 -3.19 6.15 11.59
C ARG A 50 -2.63 7.31 10.77
N ALA A 51 -1.56 7.09 10.00
CA ALA A 51 -0.93 8.12 9.19
C ALA A 51 -1.74 8.48 7.93
N SER A 52 -2.49 7.53 7.36
CA SER A 52 -3.36 7.79 6.20
C SER A 52 -4.71 8.41 6.58
N GLY A 53 -5.20 8.12 7.79
CA GLY A 53 -6.54 8.53 8.23
C GLY A 53 -7.66 7.74 7.54
N LEU A 54 -7.33 6.63 6.86
CA LEU A 54 -8.31 5.73 6.27
C LEU A 54 -8.87 4.76 7.32
N SER A 55 -10.11 4.33 7.10
CA SER A 55 -10.77 3.30 7.91
C SER A 55 -10.50 1.92 7.35
N LEU A 56 -10.71 0.88 8.16
CA LEU A 56 -10.68 -0.49 7.67
C LEU A 56 -11.85 -0.74 6.71
N LEU A 57 -11.58 -1.37 5.57
CA LEU A 57 -12.63 -1.91 4.73
C LEU A 57 -13.29 -3.10 5.44
N GLY A 58 -14.61 -3.19 5.32
CA GLY A 58 -15.39 -4.27 5.91
C GLY A 58 -15.06 -5.64 5.32
N VAL A 59 -15.32 -6.66 6.13
CA VAL A 59 -15.11 -8.10 5.85
C VAL A 59 -15.89 -8.65 4.64
N SER A 60 -16.84 -7.89 4.11
CA SER A 60 -17.63 -8.26 2.93
C SER A 60 -17.04 -7.74 1.60
N ASN A 61 -15.91 -7.04 1.63
CA ASN A 61 -15.26 -6.56 0.41
C ASN A 61 -14.54 -7.73 -0.29
N SER A 62 -14.94 -8.02 -1.54
CA SER A 62 -14.43 -9.14 -2.32
C SER A 62 -12.92 -9.09 -2.57
N HIS A 63 -12.33 -7.89 -2.70
CA HIS A 63 -10.89 -7.73 -2.88
C HIS A 63 -10.13 -7.99 -1.59
N VAL A 64 -10.67 -7.54 -0.45
CA VAL A 64 -10.11 -7.88 0.88
C VAL A 64 -10.13 -9.39 1.06
N GLU A 65 -11.25 -10.05 0.80
CA GLU A 65 -11.36 -11.51 0.94
C GLU A 65 -10.41 -12.26 -0.02
N ALA A 66 -10.24 -11.79 -1.26
CA ALA A 66 -9.27 -12.35 -2.18
C ALA A 66 -7.82 -12.28 -1.65
N ASP A 67 -7.43 -11.15 -1.05
CA ASP A 67 -6.11 -11.03 -0.42
C ASP A 67 -5.98 -11.86 0.86
N ARG A 68 -7.06 -12.01 1.63
CA ARG A 68 -7.09 -12.92 2.78
C ARG A 68 -6.90 -14.38 2.36
N GLU A 69 -7.53 -14.81 1.28
CA GLU A 69 -7.32 -16.14 0.73
C GLU A 69 -5.86 -16.35 0.30
N LYS A 70 -5.22 -15.37 -0.33
CA LYS A 70 -3.79 -15.44 -0.67
C LYS A 70 -2.94 -15.65 0.59
N ILE A 71 -3.23 -14.90 1.66
CA ILE A 71 -2.54 -15.03 2.95
C ILE A 71 -2.70 -16.44 3.53
N ILE A 72 -3.92 -16.97 3.55
CA ILE A 72 -4.24 -18.32 4.07
C ILE A 72 -3.53 -19.40 3.24
N LYS A 73 -3.50 -19.25 1.91
CA LYS A 73 -2.81 -20.14 0.96
C LYS A 73 -1.28 -19.99 1.01
N GLY A 74 -0.75 -19.06 1.81
CA GLY A 74 0.69 -18.80 1.90
C GLY A 74 1.30 -18.20 0.63
N LEU A 75 0.47 -17.59 -0.23
CA LEU A 75 0.93 -16.87 -1.41
C LEU A 75 1.62 -15.56 -0.99
N LYS A 76 2.58 -15.14 -1.81
CA LYS A 76 3.30 -13.90 -1.56
C LYS A 76 2.42 -12.71 -1.94
N LEU A 77 2.45 -11.67 -1.12
CA LEU A 77 1.85 -10.38 -1.42
C LEU A 77 2.92 -9.39 -1.89
N SER A 78 2.55 -8.51 -2.81
CA SER A 78 3.36 -7.36 -3.20
C SER A 78 3.41 -6.32 -2.06
N PRO A 79 4.58 -5.74 -1.74
CA PRO A 79 4.72 -4.58 -0.84
C PRO A 79 3.78 -3.42 -1.21
N LEU A 80 3.45 -2.58 -0.24
CA LEU A 80 2.59 -1.41 -0.45
C LEU A 80 3.37 -0.24 -1.08
N MET A 81 2.65 0.69 -1.70
CA MET A 81 3.22 1.95 -2.17
C MET A 81 2.60 3.13 -1.42
N LEU A 82 3.45 3.95 -0.81
CA LEU A 82 3.05 5.05 0.06
C LEU A 82 3.67 6.36 -0.41
N VAL A 83 2.95 7.48 -0.25
CA VAL A 83 3.46 8.83 -0.52
C VAL A 83 3.23 9.70 0.70
N ARG A 84 4.27 10.41 1.16
CA ARG A 84 4.18 11.41 2.22
C ARG A 84 3.65 12.72 1.64
N ASP A 85 2.37 12.98 1.88
CA ASP A 85 1.78 14.28 1.62
C ASP A 85 2.14 15.24 2.77
N VAL A 86 3.31 15.85 2.66
CA VAL A 86 3.83 16.78 3.68
C VAL A 86 2.94 18.01 3.83
N ALA A 87 2.30 18.47 2.76
CA ALA A 87 1.43 19.64 2.79
C ALA A 87 0.20 19.42 3.69
N ASN A 88 -0.35 18.20 3.68
CA ASN A 88 -1.51 17.83 4.49
C ASN A 88 -1.18 17.04 5.76
N GLY A 89 0.10 16.69 5.97
CA GLY A 89 0.55 15.90 7.11
C GLY A 89 0.00 14.47 7.11
N LYS A 90 -0.19 13.86 5.93
CA LYS A 90 -0.78 12.53 5.76
C LYS A 90 0.10 11.61 4.93
N VAL A 91 -0.15 10.30 5.07
CA VAL A 91 0.41 9.29 4.16
C VAL A 91 -0.69 8.83 3.21
N VAL A 92 -0.49 9.05 1.92
CA VAL A 92 -1.35 8.53 0.86
C VAL A 92 -0.94 7.08 0.59
N ILE A 93 -1.89 6.15 0.65
CA ILE A 93 -1.67 4.77 0.20
C ILE A 93 -1.91 4.76 -1.30
N ALA A 94 -0.83 4.86 -2.08
CA ALA A 94 -0.91 4.92 -3.53
C ALA A 94 -1.39 3.60 -4.12
N ASP A 95 -0.97 2.49 -3.52
CA ASP A 95 -1.44 1.15 -3.84
C ASP A 95 -1.29 0.20 -2.64
N GLY A 96 -2.15 -0.83 -2.58
CA GLY A 96 -2.14 -1.86 -1.54
C GLY A 96 -3.06 -1.62 -0.33
N TYR A 97 -4.06 -0.73 -0.46
CA TYR A 97 -5.06 -0.49 0.60
C TYR A 97 -5.88 -1.74 0.98
N HIS A 98 -6.32 -2.53 0.00
CA HIS A 98 -7.04 -3.79 0.24
C HIS A 98 -6.16 -4.84 0.95
N ARG A 99 -4.90 -4.97 0.52
CA ARG A 99 -3.88 -5.81 1.18
C ARG A 99 -3.69 -5.40 2.63
N LEU A 100 -3.58 -4.09 2.90
CA LEU A 100 -3.46 -3.56 4.25
C LEU A 100 -4.66 -3.95 5.13
N CYS A 101 -5.88 -3.78 4.61
CA CYS A 101 -7.11 -4.17 5.30
C CYS A 101 -7.16 -5.67 5.59
N ALA A 102 -6.82 -6.50 4.58
CA ALA A 102 -6.77 -7.95 4.71
C ALA A 102 -5.82 -8.41 5.82
N ILE A 103 -4.62 -7.81 5.86
CA ILE A 103 -3.60 -8.13 6.87
C ILE A 103 -4.01 -7.67 8.26
N TYR A 104 -4.55 -6.45 8.39
CA TYR A 104 -4.99 -5.92 9.67
C TYR A 104 -6.04 -6.80 10.33
N GLY A 105 -6.94 -7.39 9.52
CA GLY A 105 -7.92 -8.36 10.01
C GLY A 105 -7.33 -9.64 10.62
N PHE A 106 -6.07 -9.97 10.32
CA PHE A 106 -5.34 -11.07 10.95
C PHE A 106 -4.41 -10.62 12.08
N ALA A 107 -3.69 -9.50 11.90
CA ALA A 107 -2.75 -8.97 12.87
C ALA A 107 -2.54 -7.46 12.66
N GLU A 108 -3.10 -6.64 13.56
CA GLU A 108 -2.97 -5.17 13.50
C GLU A 108 -1.52 -4.64 13.66
N ASP A 109 -0.67 -5.42 14.35
CA ASP A 109 0.73 -5.09 14.62
C ASP A 109 1.69 -5.67 13.57
N ALA A 110 1.18 -6.26 12.48
CA ALA A 110 2.01 -6.84 11.42
C ALA A 110 2.92 -5.78 10.80
N LEU A 111 4.20 -6.15 10.58
CA LEU A 111 5.13 -5.37 9.78
C LEU A 111 4.78 -5.52 8.29
N ILE A 112 4.58 -4.38 7.63
CA ILE A 112 4.16 -4.25 6.25
C ILE A 112 5.32 -3.70 5.44
N PRO A 113 5.91 -4.50 4.53
CA PRO A 113 6.85 -4.00 3.54
C PRO A 113 6.17 -3.00 2.62
N CYS A 114 6.84 -1.89 2.36
CA CYS A 114 6.36 -0.83 1.50
C CYS A 114 7.52 -0.03 0.90
N LYS A 115 7.23 0.63 -0.23
CA LYS A 115 8.01 1.76 -0.71
C LYS A 115 7.33 3.04 -0.29
N ILE A 116 8.12 4.02 0.15
CA ILE A 116 7.58 5.33 0.58
C ILE A 116 8.46 6.47 0.07
N VAL A 117 7.81 7.48 -0.51
CA VAL A 117 8.45 8.70 -1.03
C VAL A 117 7.91 9.97 -0.38
#